data_AF-A0A3N5Y9G3-F1
#
_entry.id   AF-A0A3N5Y9G3-F1
#
_cell.length_a   1.000
_cell.length_b   1.000
_cell.length_c   1.000
_cell.angle_alpha   90.00
_cell.angle_beta   90.00
_cell.angle_gamma   90.00
#
_symmetry.space_group_name_H-M   'P 1'
#
loop_
_entity.id
_entity.type
_entity.pdbx_description
1 polymer ?
#
loop_
_entity_poly.entity_id
_entity_poly.type
_entity_poly.pdbx_seq_one_letter_code
_entity_poly.pdbx_strand_id
1 'polypeptide(L)'
;MLQTKDDGSAPGAGLEAEAAPAPRLWGRGRDRRESVADLLVGLTHHLRAARDRYSLVARLEGALRDLLHLDLVEVRESSEPYVVDGAPSRPDRIRVEVPASSGLSRVVLEARSGRAGALDGWASQQLALAANLAALVLEIDRRRSAPQGCRAAAPTA
;
A
#
# COMPACT_ATOMS: atom_id res chain seq x y z
N MET A 1 1.88 56.70 -63.50
CA MET A 1 2.02 55.29 -63.93
C MET A 1 2.41 54.50 -62.68
N LEU A 2 1.44 53.87 -61.99
CA LEU A 2 1.02 52.45 -62.13
C LEU A 2 2.16 51.52 -61.62
N GLN A 3 2.03 50.67 -60.60
CA GLN A 3 0.87 49.94 -60.06
C GLN A 3 1.09 49.53 -58.58
N THR A 4 -0.04 49.39 -57.91
CA THR A 4 -0.37 48.75 -56.63
C THR A 4 0.05 47.27 -56.52
N LYS A 5 0.35 46.81 -55.29
CA LYS A 5 -0.23 45.55 -54.79
C LYS A 5 -0.31 45.51 -53.26
N ASP A 6 -1.51 45.74 -52.76
CA ASP A 6 -2.04 45.16 -51.51
C ASP A 6 -2.15 43.64 -51.66
N ASP A 7 -1.83 42.92 -50.58
CA ASP A 7 -2.28 41.59 -50.16
C ASP A 7 -1.45 41.29 -48.90
N GLY A 8 -1.97 40.98 -47.72
CA GLY A 8 -3.27 40.50 -47.34
C GLY A 8 -3.19 40.18 -45.84
N SER A 9 -4.22 40.59 -45.12
CA SER A 9 -4.48 40.25 -43.74
C SER A 9 -4.52 38.73 -43.53
N ALA A 10 -3.85 38.24 -42.47
CA ALA A 10 -4.29 37.05 -41.75
C ALA A 10 -3.91 37.14 -40.26
N PRO A 11 -4.88 36.98 -39.35
CA PRO A 11 -4.67 36.99 -37.91
C PRO A 11 -4.20 35.60 -37.45
N GLY A 12 -2.96 35.50 -36.99
CA GLY A 12 -2.41 34.30 -36.39
C GLY A 12 -2.80 34.23 -34.92
N ALA A 13 -3.88 33.50 -34.67
CA ALA A 13 -4.43 33.09 -33.38
C ALA A 13 -3.42 33.05 -32.21
N GLY A 14 -3.86 33.65 -31.11
CA GLY A 14 -3.24 33.50 -29.80
C GLY A 14 -2.94 32.05 -29.49
N LEU A 15 -1.65 31.75 -29.37
CA LEU A 15 -1.16 30.72 -28.47
C LEU A 15 -1.00 31.40 -27.11
N GLU A 16 -2.13 31.77 -26.50
CA GLU A 16 -2.20 31.59 -25.06
C GLU A 16 -2.03 30.09 -24.87
N ALA A 17 -0.78 29.68 -24.65
CA ALA A 17 -0.50 28.39 -24.06
C ALA A 17 -1.23 28.40 -22.72
N GLU A 18 -2.47 27.92 -22.74
CA GLU A 18 -3.29 27.65 -21.60
C GLU A 18 -2.43 26.76 -20.70
N ALA A 19 -1.77 27.40 -19.74
CA ALA A 19 -0.93 26.75 -18.77
C ALA A 19 -1.87 25.80 -18.03
N ALA A 20 -1.80 24.52 -18.41
CA ALA A 20 -2.61 23.46 -17.82
C ALA A 20 -2.58 23.65 -16.31
N PRO A 21 -3.74 23.71 -15.64
CA PRO A 21 -3.80 24.04 -14.22
C PRO A 21 -2.90 23.05 -13.48
N ALA A 22 -1.88 23.58 -12.79
CA ALA A 22 -0.96 22.78 -12.01
C ALA A 22 -1.78 21.82 -11.12
N PRO A 23 -1.51 20.51 -11.16
CA PRO A 23 -2.35 19.53 -10.49
C PRO A 23 -2.40 19.88 -9.01
N ARG A 24 -3.62 20.04 -8.48
CA ARG A 24 -3.87 20.41 -7.08
C ARG A 24 -3.30 19.34 -6.16
N LEU A 25 -2.06 19.50 -5.73
CA LEU A 25 -1.34 18.55 -4.86
C LEU A 25 -2.04 18.38 -3.49
N TRP A 26 -2.81 19.39 -3.06
CA TRP A 26 -3.49 19.40 -1.76
C TRP A 26 -4.73 18.50 -1.67
N GLY A 27 -5.48 18.32 -2.78
CA GLY A 27 -6.60 17.37 -2.82
C GLY A 27 -6.10 15.93 -2.69
N ARG A 28 -5.06 15.61 -3.48
CA ARG A 28 -4.42 14.30 -3.46
C ARG A 28 -3.91 13.90 -2.08
N GLY A 29 -3.34 14.83 -1.31
CA GLY A 29 -2.85 14.54 0.06
C GLY A 29 -3.95 14.27 1.09
N ARG A 30 -5.12 14.90 0.95
CA ARG A 30 -6.27 14.64 1.82
C ARG A 30 -6.86 13.27 1.54
N ASP A 31 -7.16 12.99 0.28
CA ASP A 31 -7.72 11.70 -0.16
C ASP A 31 -6.82 10.55 0.29
N ARG A 32 -5.50 10.71 0.14
CA ARG A 32 -4.49 9.74 0.58
C ARG A 32 -4.51 9.45 2.08
N ARG A 33 -4.72 10.46 2.93
CA ARG A 33 -4.80 10.28 4.39
C ARG A 33 -6.11 9.64 4.80
N GLU A 34 -7.19 10.02 4.12
CA GLU A 34 -8.52 9.46 4.33
C GLU A 34 -8.54 7.96 4.05
N SER A 35 -7.93 7.52 2.95
CA SER A 35 -7.90 6.09 2.63
C SER A 35 -7.09 5.23 3.60
N VAL A 36 -6.05 5.78 4.24
CA VAL A 36 -5.34 5.08 5.34
C VAL A 36 -6.21 5.00 6.57
N ALA A 37 -6.94 6.06 6.89
CA ALA A 37 -7.90 6.05 8.00
C ALA A 37 -8.99 4.99 7.76
N ASP A 38 -9.52 4.89 6.54
CA ASP A 38 -10.51 3.89 6.16
C ASP A 38 -9.98 2.46 6.31
N LEU A 39 -8.73 2.21 5.92
CA LEU A 39 -8.08 0.91 6.14
C LEU A 39 -8.01 0.57 7.64
N LEU A 40 -7.62 1.52 8.48
CA LEU A 40 -7.55 1.32 9.94
C LEU A 40 -8.94 1.12 10.56
N VAL A 41 -9.94 1.89 10.15
CA VAL A 41 -11.35 1.73 10.57
C VAL A 41 -11.86 0.35 10.16
N GLY A 42 -11.57 -0.08 8.93
CA GLY A 42 -11.92 -1.40 8.43
C GLY A 42 -11.32 -2.51 9.29
N LEU A 43 -10.01 -2.46 9.56
CA LEU A 43 -9.33 -3.45 10.39
C LEU A 43 -9.88 -3.47 11.82
N THR A 44 -10.05 -2.31 12.45
CA THR A 44 -10.55 -2.21 13.83
C THR A 44 -11.98 -2.71 13.98
N HIS A 45 -12.85 -2.47 12.99
CA HIS A 45 -14.19 -3.03 12.98
C HIS A 45 -14.17 -4.57 12.97
N HIS A 46 -13.30 -5.18 12.16
CA HIS A 46 -13.17 -6.65 12.06
C HIS A 46 -12.44 -7.24 13.28
N LEU A 47 -11.57 -6.47 13.93
CA LEU A 47 -11.05 -6.85 15.25
C LEU A 47 -12.18 -7.01 16.27
N ARG A 48 -13.16 -6.11 16.27
CA ARG A 48 -14.28 -6.18 17.22
C ARG A 48 -15.30 -7.26 16.89
N ALA A 49 -15.47 -7.59 15.61
CA ALA A 49 -16.28 -8.70 15.15
C ALA A 49 -15.57 -10.04 15.45
N ALA A 50 -15.57 -10.46 16.71
CA ALA A 50 -14.83 -11.59 17.29
C ALA A 50 -15.19 -13.00 16.73
N ARG A 51 -15.74 -13.10 15.52
CA ARG A 51 -16.26 -14.32 14.91
C ARG A 51 -16.03 -14.44 13.41
N ASP A 52 -15.41 -13.46 12.78
CA ASP A 52 -15.28 -13.53 11.33
C ASP A 52 -14.29 -14.64 10.93
N ARG A 53 -14.70 -15.51 10.01
CA ARG A 53 -13.89 -16.67 9.56
C ARG A 53 -12.73 -16.24 8.66
N TYR A 54 -12.71 -14.98 8.25
CA TYR A 54 -11.69 -14.42 7.39
C TYR A 54 -10.49 -13.98 8.22
N SER A 55 -9.29 -14.43 7.83
CA SER A 55 -8.06 -13.93 8.43
C SER A 55 -7.96 -12.41 8.22
N LEU A 56 -7.55 -11.70 9.27
CA LEU A 56 -7.29 -10.26 9.19
C LEU A 56 -6.22 -9.95 8.13
N VAL A 57 -5.33 -10.90 7.86
CA VAL A 57 -4.33 -10.83 6.78
C VAL A 57 -5.00 -10.70 5.42
N ALA A 58 -5.94 -11.59 5.09
CA ALA A 58 -6.63 -11.55 3.79
C ALA A 58 -7.42 -10.25 3.59
N ARG A 59 -7.96 -9.69 4.68
CA ARG A 59 -8.66 -8.39 4.68
C ARG A 59 -7.68 -7.25 4.38
N LEU A 60 -6.52 -7.26 5.03
CA LEU A 60 -5.45 -6.29 4.79
C LEU A 60 -4.97 -6.35 3.34
N GLU A 61 -4.68 -7.54 2.83
CA GLU A 61 -4.25 -7.74 1.44
C GLU A 61 -5.27 -7.22 0.42
N GLY A 62 -6.56 -7.49 0.66
CA GLY A 62 -7.66 -6.96 -0.16
C GLY A 62 -7.70 -5.44 -0.16
N ALA A 63 -7.70 -4.84 1.04
CA ALA A 63 -7.74 -3.38 1.18
C ALA A 63 -6.53 -2.70 0.51
N LEU A 64 -5.34 -3.31 0.61
CA LEU A 64 -4.13 -2.78 -0.03
C LEU A 64 -4.15 -2.90 -1.56
N ARG A 65 -4.70 -3.99 -2.10
CA ARG A 65 -4.91 -4.15 -3.55
C ARG A 65 -5.82 -3.03 -4.08
N ASP A 66 -6.91 -2.75 -3.38
CA ASP A 66 -7.86 -1.72 -3.78
C ASP A 66 -7.27 -0.31 -3.64
N LEU A 67 -6.62 -0.03 -2.50
CA LEU A 67 -6.04 1.27 -2.17
C LEU A 67 -4.89 1.67 -3.10
N LEU A 68 -4.01 0.72 -3.42
CA LEU A 68 -2.79 0.99 -4.17
C LEU A 68 -2.88 0.53 -5.63
N HIS A 69 -4.04 0.01 -6.05
CA HIS A 69 -4.27 -0.54 -7.38
C HIS A 69 -3.22 -1.59 -7.77
N LEU A 70 -2.98 -2.54 -6.87
CA LEU A 70 -1.99 -3.61 -7.04
C LEU A 70 -2.67 -4.87 -7.56
N ASP A 71 -1.99 -5.58 -8.45
CA ASP A 71 -2.44 -6.88 -8.96
C ASP A 71 -2.23 -7.98 -7.92
N LEU A 72 -1.19 -7.83 -7.10
CA LEU A 72 -0.80 -8.79 -6.09
C LEU A 72 -0.43 -8.06 -4.82
N VAL A 73 -0.95 -8.57 -3.70
CA VAL A 73 -0.45 -8.28 -2.36
C VAL A 73 -0.49 -9.60 -1.59
N GLU A 74 0.65 -10.03 -1.07
CA GLU A 74 0.81 -11.23 -0.26
C GLU A 74 1.57 -10.89 1.02
N VAL A 75 1.07 -11.35 2.15
CA VAL A 75 1.68 -11.21 3.47
C VAL A 75 2.03 -12.59 4.00
N ARG A 76 3.29 -12.78 4.41
CA ARG A 76 3.78 -14.06 4.93
C ARG A 76 4.79 -13.88 6.05
N GLU A 77 4.86 -14.87 6.95
CA GLU A 77 5.95 -15.01 7.90
C GLU A 77 7.10 -15.78 7.25
N SER A 78 8.33 -15.31 7.45
CA SER A 78 9.56 -15.99 7.03
C SER A 78 10.49 -16.15 8.23
N SER A 79 11.01 -17.36 8.43
CA SER A 79 12.04 -17.66 9.44
C SER A 79 13.46 -17.55 8.88
N GLU A 80 13.61 -17.45 7.56
CA GLU A 80 14.92 -17.37 6.92
C GLU A 80 15.39 -15.90 6.85
N PRO A 81 16.63 -15.58 7.27
CA PRO A 81 17.23 -14.30 6.99
C PRO A 81 17.41 -14.17 5.48
N TYR A 82 16.84 -13.12 4.90
CA TYR A 82 16.94 -12.87 3.46
C TYR A 82 18.41 -12.80 3.04
N VAL A 83 18.87 -13.80 2.28
CA VAL A 83 20.12 -13.72 1.53
C VAL A 83 19.80 -12.90 0.29
N VAL A 84 20.43 -11.74 0.16
CA VAL A 84 20.46 -10.98 -1.10
C VAL A 84 21.37 -11.74 -2.08
N ASP A 85 21.05 -12.99 -2.40
CA ASP A 85 21.70 -13.68 -3.49
C ASP A 85 21.09 -13.14 -4.78
N GLY A 86 21.96 -12.66 -5.68
CA GLY A 86 21.65 -11.95 -6.92
C GLY A 86 20.87 -12.74 -7.98
N ALA A 87 19.94 -13.62 -7.58
CA ALA A 87 18.84 -14.02 -8.43
C ALA A 87 17.76 -12.93 -8.34
N PRO A 88 17.29 -12.37 -9.46
CA PRO A 88 16.19 -11.41 -9.42
C PRO A 88 14.97 -12.14 -8.85
N SER A 89 14.67 -11.91 -7.57
CA SER A 89 13.29 -11.97 -7.08
C SER A 89 12.48 -11.23 -8.13
N ARG A 90 11.61 -11.95 -8.85
CA ARG A 90 10.92 -11.55 -10.08
C ARG A 90 10.94 -10.03 -10.27
N PRO A 91 11.52 -9.48 -11.35
CA PRO A 91 11.82 -8.04 -11.48
C PRO A 91 10.60 -7.11 -11.31
N ASP A 92 9.39 -7.66 -11.36
CA ASP A 92 8.13 -6.93 -11.23
C ASP A 92 7.55 -6.94 -9.80
N ARG A 93 8.24 -7.52 -8.81
CA ARG A 93 7.74 -7.64 -7.43
C ARG A 93 8.52 -6.78 -6.45
N ILE A 94 7.77 -6.06 -5.62
CA ILE A 94 8.29 -5.22 -4.55
C ILE A 94 8.09 -5.96 -3.24
N ARG A 95 9.17 -6.11 -2.47
CA ARG A 95 9.15 -6.80 -1.19
C ARG A 95 9.57 -5.84 -0.08
N VAL A 96 8.78 -5.80 0.97
CA VAL A 96 9.05 -5.03 2.19
C VAL A 96 9.09 -6.01 3.36
N GLU A 97 10.17 -5.97 4.12
CA GLU A 97 10.34 -6.83 5.30
C GLU A 97 10.31 -6.00 6.57
N VAL A 98 9.62 -6.51 7.59
CA VAL A 98 9.59 -5.93 8.93
C VAL A 98 9.99 -7.01 9.94
N PRO A 99 10.92 -6.73 10.87
CA PRO A 99 11.25 -7.66 11.95
C PRO A 99 10.00 -7.98 12.77
N ALA A 100 9.71 -9.25 13.01
CA ALA A 100 8.65 -9.62 13.94
C ALA A 100 9.15 -9.59 15.39
N SER A 101 8.24 -9.46 16.36
CA SER A 101 8.62 -9.32 17.77
C SER A 101 9.29 -10.58 18.36
N SER A 102 9.15 -11.75 17.72
CA SER A 102 9.74 -13.00 18.19
C SER A 102 11.22 -13.17 17.83
N GLY A 103 11.86 -12.16 17.21
CA GLY A 103 13.30 -12.11 16.94
C GLY A 103 13.82 -13.09 15.87
N LEU A 104 13.11 -14.19 15.64
CA LEU A 104 13.45 -15.26 14.71
C LEU A 104 12.55 -15.29 13.47
N SER A 105 11.51 -14.46 13.42
CA SER A 105 10.63 -14.35 12.26
C SER A 105 10.60 -12.92 11.72
N ARG A 106 10.38 -12.82 10.41
CA ARG A 106 10.14 -11.56 9.71
C ARG A 106 8.78 -11.64 9.03
N VAL A 107 8.11 -10.50 8.98
CA VAL A 107 6.91 -10.36 8.17
C VAL A 107 7.31 -9.76 6.84
N VAL A 108 6.97 -10.48 5.78
CA VAL A 108 7.27 -10.13 4.41
C VAL A 108 5.97 -9.73 3.73
N LEU A 109 5.92 -8.49 3.27
CA LEU A 109 4.86 -7.99 2.39
C LEU A 109 5.40 -7.94 0.97
N GLU A 110 4.76 -8.67 0.08
CA GLU A 110 5.11 -8.73 -1.34
C GLU A 110 3.98 -8.11 -2.18
N ALA A 111 4.34 -7.24 -3.11
CA ALA A 111 3.42 -6.48 -3.93
C ALA A 111 3.82 -6.51 -5.40
N ARG A 112 2.84 -6.47 -6.30
CA ARG A 112 3.06 -6.29 -7.74
C ARG A 112 2.08 -5.27 -8.30
N SER A 113 2.60 -4.27 -9.00
CA SER A 113 1.81 -3.34 -9.81
C SER A 113 1.48 -3.98 -11.15
N GLY A 114 0.24 -3.85 -11.61
CA GLY A 114 -0.16 -4.24 -12.97
C GLY A 114 0.19 -3.21 -14.05
N ARG A 115 0.65 -2.02 -13.66
CA ARG A 115 1.09 -0.98 -14.58
C ARG A 115 2.57 -1.09 -14.84
N ALA A 116 2.96 -1.01 -16.12
CA ALA A 116 4.35 -0.84 -16.55
C ALA A 116 4.87 0.53 -16.05
N GLY A 117 5.37 0.56 -14.82
CA GLY A 117 5.86 1.77 -14.18
C GLY A 117 6.23 1.51 -12.72
N ALA A 118 7.26 2.21 -12.24
CA ALA A 118 7.66 2.17 -10.84
C ALA A 118 6.53 2.73 -9.96
N LEU A 119 6.37 2.17 -8.75
CA LEU A 119 5.47 2.75 -7.75
C LEU A 119 5.89 4.19 -7.46
N ASP A 120 4.90 5.07 -7.30
CA ASP A 120 5.19 6.43 -6.88
C ASP A 120 5.69 6.44 -5.41
N GLY A 121 6.29 7.56 -5.00
CA GLY A 121 6.83 7.70 -3.65
C GLY A 121 5.77 7.50 -2.55
N TRP A 122 4.52 7.83 -2.83
CA TRP A 122 3.43 7.63 -1.89
C TRP A 122 3.05 6.15 -1.75
N ALA A 123 2.86 5.42 -2.84
CA ALA A 123 2.58 3.99 -2.80
C ALA A 123 3.72 3.22 -2.13
N SER A 124 4.97 3.63 -2.37
CA SER A 124 6.14 3.08 -1.68
C SER A 124 6.09 3.32 -0.17
N GLN A 125 5.74 4.53 0.27
CA GLN A 125 5.54 4.84 1.69
C GLN A 125 4.37 4.07 2.31
N GLN A 126 3.27 3.90 1.57
CA GLN A 126 2.12 3.13 2.04
C GLN A 126 2.45 1.64 2.17
N LEU A 127 3.23 1.07 1.26
CA LEU A 127 3.70 -0.32 1.39
C LEU A 127 4.61 -0.50 2.60
N ALA A 128 5.49 0.46 2.88
CA ALA A 128 6.32 0.44 4.09
C ALA A 128 5.48 0.47 5.37
N LEU A 129 4.47 1.34 5.43
CA LEU A 129 3.52 1.38 6.55
C LEU A 129 2.70 0.09 6.64
N ALA A 130 2.21 -0.40 5.50
CA ALA A 130 1.40 -1.61 5.41
C ALA A 130 2.16 -2.85 5.90
N ALA A 131 3.47 -2.95 5.66
CA ALA A 131 4.27 -4.06 6.16
C ALA A 131 4.33 -4.08 7.70
N ASN A 132 4.36 -2.90 8.34
CA ASN A 132 4.28 -2.79 9.80
C ASN A 132 2.88 -3.18 10.32
N LEU A 133 1.82 -2.76 9.62
CA LEU A 133 0.45 -3.17 9.93
C LEU A 133 0.25 -4.68 9.74
N ALA A 134 0.84 -5.27 8.71
CA ALA A 134 0.84 -6.71 8.47
C ALA A 134 1.48 -7.46 9.64
N ALA A 135 2.61 -6.97 10.15
CA ALA A 135 3.27 -7.55 11.32
C ALA A 135 2.37 -7.51 12.56
N LEU A 136 1.68 -6.40 12.79
CA LEU A 136 0.71 -6.27 13.88
C LEU A 136 -0.48 -7.21 13.70
N VAL A 137 -1.03 -7.31 12.48
CA VAL A 137 -2.17 -8.16 12.15
C VAL A 137 -1.84 -9.63 12.40
N LEU A 138 -0.68 -10.10 11.95
CA LEU A 138 -0.22 -11.47 12.18
C LEU A 138 -0.04 -11.78 13.67
N GLU A 139 0.50 -10.83 14.44
CA GLU A 139 0.60 -10.98 15.90
C GLU A 139 -0.78 -11.13 16.57
N ILE A 140 -1.77 -10.35 16.11
CA ILE A 140 -3.15 -10.45 16.62
C ILE A 140 -3.77 -11.80 16.25
N ASP A 141 -3.65 -12.23 14.98
CA ASP A 141 -4.19 -13.52 14.51
C ASP A 141 -3.54 -14.69 15.27
N ARG A 142 -2.23 -14.61 15.56
CA ARG A 142 -1.50 -15.62 16.36
C ARG A 142 -2.03 -15.69 17.79
N ARG A 143 -2.27 -14.55 18.44
CA ARG A 143 -2.82 -14.51 19.81
C ARG A 143 -4.26 -14.98 19.89
N ARG A 144 -5.05 -14.79 18.84
CA ARG A 144 -6.44 -15.31 18.74
C ARG A 144 -6.48 -16.81 18.53
N SER A 145 -5.53 -17.33 17.77
CA SER A 145 -5.44 -18.75 17.41
C SER A 145 -4.71 -19.59 18.46
N ALA A 146 -3.94 -18.94 19.34
CA ALA A 146 -3.30 -19.61 20.47
C ALA A 146 -4.37 -20.22 21.39
N PRO A 147 -4.29 -21.53 21.70
CA PRO A 147 -5.24 -22.15 22.61
C PRO A 147 -5.16 -21.44 23.97
N GLN A 148 -6.32 -21.02 24.49
CA GLN A 148 -6.45 -20.32 25.78
C GLN A 148 -6.11 -21.21 27.01
N GLY A 149 -5.49 -22.37 26.77
CA GLY A 149 -5.19 -23.41 27.74
C GLY A 149 -3.84 -23.21 28.40
N CYS A 150 -3.81 -22.39 29.45
CA CYS A 150 -3.04 -22.54 30.69
C CYS A 150 -3.13 -21.23 31.46
N ARG A 151 -4.35 -20.81 31.80
CA ARG A 151 -4.54 -19.89 32.91
C ARG A 151 -4.15 -20.68 34.16
N ALA A 152 -2.90 -20.54 34.60
CA ALA A 152 -2.37 -21.16 35.79
C ALA A 152 -3.40 -21.02 36.93
N ALA A 153 -3.80 -22.14 37.50
CA ALA A 153 -4.62 -22.16 38.70
C ALA A 153 -3.90 -21.32 39.76
N ALA A 154 -4.55 -20.28 40.25
CA ALA A 154 -4.05 -19.51 41.37
C ALA A 154 -3.89 -20.46 42.57
N PRO A 155 -2.78 -20.43 43.31
CA PRO A 155 -2.71 -21.11 44.59
C PRO A 155 -3.66 -20.38 45.54
N THR A 156 -4.77 -21.03 45.90
CA THR A 156 -5.54 -20.70 47.09
C THR A 156 -4.64 -20.92 48.30
N ALA A 157 -4.29 -19.83 48.97
CA ALA A 157 -3.80 -19.82 50.35
C ALA A 157 -4.94 -19.32 51.24
#